data_AF-A0A1N7P6W7-F1
#
_entry.id   AF-A0A1N7P6W7-F1
#
_cell.length_a   1.000
_cell.length_b   1.000
_cell.length_c   1.000
_cell.angle_alpha   90.00
_cell.angle_beta   90.00
_cell.angle_gamma   90.00
#
_symmetry.space_group_name_H-M   'P 1'
#
loop_
_entity.id
_entity.type
_entity.pdbx_description
1 polymer ?
#
loop_
_entity_poly.entity_id
_entity_poly.type
_entity_poly.pdbx_seq_one_letter_code
_entity_poly.pdbx_strand_id
1 'polypeptide(L)'
;MYKSFFCAVLAAFPLTAQADEAFPIHYDGQVLDRCLANTVPEARRDCIGKAADACMQATPEGASNAGMGLCAGFEHDDWDARLNAAYQSLMAVEKAQDADMADLGSSVPQMAPALQEMQRAWIAYRDAACTYEVSQWGGGTGSGPAWAFCTMQMTGEQTLVLLARLADKGQ
;
A
#
# COMPACT_ATOMS: atom_id res chain seq x y z
N MET A 1 65.66 -4.52 41.30
CA MET A 1 64.18 -4.40 41.23
C MET A 1 63.79 -4.56 39.77
N TYR A 2 63.27 -5.75 39.40
CA TYR A 2 63.03 -6.15 38.01
C TYR A 2 61.67 -5.60 37.54
N LYS A 3 61.66 -4.93 36.39
CA LYS A 3 60.47 -4.39 35.72
C LYS A 3 59.84 -5.49 34.86
N SER A 4 58.65 -5.97 35.23
CA SER A 4 57.86 -6.88 34.39
C SER A 4 57.07 -6.08 33.34
N PHE A 5 57.32 -6.39 32.06
CA PHE A 5 56.52 -5.95 30.93
C PHE A 5 55.42 -6.99 30.68
N PHE A 6 54.15 -6.56 30.73
CA PHE A 6 52.99 -7.38 30.37
C PHE A 6 52.67 -7.11 28.89
N CYS A 7 52.84 -8.12 28.03
CA CYS A 7 52.48 -8.02 26.62
C CYS A 7 51.01 -8.45 26.45
N ALA A 8 50.11 -7.49 26.24
CA ALA A 8 48.71 -7.77 25.90
C ALA A 8 48.61 -8.16 24.42
N VAL A 9 48.23 -9.41 24.15
CA VAL A 9 47.92 -9.89 22.79
C VAL A 9 46.45 -9.59 22.52
N LEU A 10 46.19 -8.63 21.63
CA LEU A 10 44.86 -8.34 21.09
C LEU A 10 44.55 -9.34 19.96
N ALA A 11 43.63 -10.27 20.19
CA ALA A 11 43.10 -11.15 19.16
C ALA A 11 42.04 -10.40 18.33
N ALA A 12 42.36 -10.09 17.08
CA ALA A 12 41.40 -9.56 16.11
C ALA A 12 40.56 -10.73 15.56
N PHE A 13 39.29 -10.81 15.96
CA PHE A 13 38.33 -11.70 15.33
C PHE A 13 37.83 -11.04 14.03
N PRO A 14 37.93 -11.72 12.87
CA PRO A 14 37.36 -11.20 11.63
C PRO A 14 35.83 -11.21 11.74
N LEU A 15 35.22 -10.05 11.61
CA LEU A 15 33.78 -9.89 11.50
C LEU A 15 33.36 -10.39 10.11
N THR A 16 32.95 -11.65 9.98
CA THR A 16 32.29 -12.12 8.76
C THR A 16 30.90 -11.51 8.73
N ALA A 17 30.66 -10.55 7.82
CA ALA A 17 29.32 -10.10 7.50
C ALA A 17 28.51 -11.31 7.00
N GLN A 18 27.57 -11.78 7.82
CA GLN A 18 26.55 -12.71 7.36
C GLN A 18 25.66 -11.89 6.44
N ALA A 19 25.66 -12.21 5.15
CA ALA A 19 24.62 -11.70 4.27
C ALA A 19 23.30 -12.22 4.83
N ASP A 20 22.43 -11.33 5.28
CA ASP A 20 21.05 -11.68 5.59
C ASP A 20 20.48 -12.34 4.31
N GLU A 21 20.21 -13.63 4.37
CA GLU A 21 19.46 -14.35 3.34
C GLU A 21 18.09 -13.68 3.29
N ALA A 22 17.91 -12.74 2.35
CA ALA A 22 16.64 -12.06 2.16
C ALA A 22 15.54 -13.12 2.03
N PHE A 23 14.47 -12.99 2.82
CA PHE A 23 13.33 -13.89 2.74
C PHE A 23 12.85 -13.95 1.28
N PRO A 24 12.94 -15.12 0.59
CA PRO A 24 12.84 -15.19 -0.87
C PRO A 24 11.38 -15.03 -1.33
N ILE A 25 10.94 -13.78 -1.39
CA ILE A 25 9.65 -13.37 -1.95
C ILE A 25 9.84 -12.90 -3.39
N HIS A 26 9.03 -13.45 -4.29
CA HIS A 26 9.01 -13.09 -5.69
C HIS A 26 7.72 -12.34 -6.02
N TYR A 27 7.79 -11.02 -5.98
CA TYR A 27 6.70 -10.13 -6.35
C TYR A 27 6.87 -9.59 -7.78
N ASP A 28 5.81 -9.60 -8.58
CA ASP A 28 5.75 -8.99 -9.91
C ASP A 28 4.52 -8.06 -10.01
N GLY A 29 4.73 -6.76 -9.81
CA GLY A 29 3.68 -5.73 -9.94
C GLY A 29 3.08 -5.65 -11.36
N GLN A 30 3.79 -6.15 -12.38
CA GLN A 30 3.23 -6.18 -13.74
C GLN A 30 2.00 -7.09 -13.85
N VAL A 31 1.78 -8.01 -12.90
CA VAL A 31 0.53 -8.79 -12.83
C VAL A 31 -0.67 -7.87 -12.64
N LEU A 32 -0.57 -6.91 -11.72
CA LEU A 32 -1.61 -5.92 -11.48
C LEU A 32 -1.76 -4.99 -12.69
N ASP A 33 -0.65 -4.48 -13.24
CA ASP A 33 -0.66 -3.60 -14.41
C ASP A 33 -1.39 -4.23 -15.59
N ARG A 34 -1.05 -5.48 -15.92
CA ARG A 34 -1.67 -6.25 -17.01
C ARG A 34 -3.15 -6.50 -16.73
N CYS A 35 -3.54 -6.77 -15.49
CA CYS A 35 -4.95 -6.93 -15.15
C CYS A 35 -5.73 -5.65 -15.44
N LEU A 36 -5.26 -4.51 -14.92
CA LEU A 36 -5.93 -3.21 -15.08
C LEU A 36 -6.02 -2.75 -16.54
N ALA A 37 -4.98 -3.02 -17.34
CA ALA A 37 -4.94 -2.68 -18.76
C ALA A 37 -5.95 -3.50 -19.59
N ASN A 38 -6.21 -4.75 -19.21
CA ASN A 38 -7.10 -5.66 -19.94
C ASN A 38 -8.52 -5.75 -19.37
N THR A 39 -8.82 -4.99 -18.31
CA THR A 39 -10.11 -5.04 -17.60
C THR A 39 -10.85 -3.72 -17.73
N VAL A 40 -12.12 -3.81 -18.13
CA VAL A 40 -13.02 -2.65 -18.21
C VAL A 40 -13.22 -2.03 -16.82
N PRO A 41 -13.39 -0.70 -16.72
CA PRO A 41 -13.42 0.02 -15.44
C PRO A 41 -14.31 -0.61 -14.36
N GLU A 42 -15.50 -1.08 -14.73
CA GLU A 42 -16.52 -1.64 -13.85
C GLU A 42 -16.10 -2.97 -13.23
N ALA A 43 -15.18 -3.70 -13.88
CA ALA A 43 -14.68 -4.99 -13.44
C ALA A 43 -13.28 -4.91 -12.78
N ARG A 44 -12.65 -3.72 -12.72
CA ARG A 44 -11.28 -3.57 -12.18
C ARG A 44 -11.14 -3.94 -10.71
N ARG A 45 -12.24 -4.01 -9.96
CA ARG A 45 -12.22 -4.55 -8.58
C ARG A 45 -11.67 -5.97 -8.54
N ASP A 46 -11.87 -6.76 -9.59
CA ASP A 46 -11.38 -8.14 -9.69
C ASP A 46 -9.84 -8.22 -9.86
N CYS A 47 -9.17 -7.09 -10.11
CA CYS A 47 -7.71 -7.02 -10.19
C CYS A 47 -7.04 -6.91 -8.83
N ILE A 48 -7.78 -6.51 -7.79
CA ILE A 48 -7.22 -6.32 -6.45
C ILE A 48 -6.86 -7.69 -5.87
N GLY A 49 -5.62 -7.83 -5.42
CA GLY A 49 -5.04 -9.06 -4.88
C GLY A 49 -4.39 -9.98 -5.92
N LYS A 50 -4.48 -9.70 -7.23
CA LYS A 50 -3.95 -10.61 -8.26
C LYS A 50 -2.43 -10.74 -8.23
N ALA A 51 -1.71 -9.66 -7.94
CA ALA A 51 -0.25 -9.69 -7.86
C ALA A 51 0.21 -10.35 -6.54
N ALA A 52 -0.48 -10.07 -5.44
CA ALA A 52 -0.27 -10.73 -4.15
C ALA A 52 -0.52 -12.24 -4.27
N ASP A 53 -1.62 -12.66 -4.92
CA ASP A 53 -1.94 -14.07 -5.17
C ASP A 53 -0.86 -14.79 -5.97
N ALA A 54 -0.37 -14.16 -7.04
CA ALA A 54 0.73 -14.70 -7.83
C ALA A 54 2.02 -14.81 -7.02
N CYS A 55 2.33 -13.79 -6.21
CA CYS A 55 3.47 -13.76 -5.30
C CYS A 55 3.41 -14.90 -4.26
N MET A 56 2.25 -15.15 -3.65
CA MET A 56 2.06 -16.23 -2.68
C MET A 56 2.24 -17.62 -3.29
N GLN A 57 1.91 -17.78 -4.56
CA GLN A 57 2.03 -19.04 -5.29
C GLN A 57 3.44 -19.28 -5.86
N ALA A 58 4.28 -18.26 -5.90
CA ALA A 58 5.60 -18.34 -6.52
C ALA A 58 6.59 -19.21 -5.72
N THR A 59 6.51 -19.19 -4.38
CA THR A 59 7.41 -19.94 -3.48
C THR A 59 6.72 -20.46 -2.22
N PRO A 60 7.26 -21.50 -1.56
CA PRO A 60 6.81 -21.93 -0.24
C PRO A 60 6.84 -20.81 0.80
N GLU A 61 7.83 -19.91 0.72
CA GLU A 61 7.96 -18.76 1.59
C GLU A 61 6.82 -17.76 1.40
N GLY A 62 6.41 -17.52 0.15
CA GLY A 62 5.23 -16.71 -0.19
C GLY A 62 3.93 -17.25 0.40
N ALA A 63 3.79 -18.58 0.51
CA ALA A 63 2.62 -19.23 1.10
C ALA A 63 2.60 -19.24 2.64
N SER A 64 3.69 -18.83 3.30
CA SER A 64 3.73 -18.70 4.76
C SER A 64 2.97 -17.47 5.24
N ASN A 65 2.50 -17.43 6.50
CA ASN A 65 1.87 -16.22 7.05
C ASN A 65 2.76 -14.97 6.96
N ALA A 66 4.08 -15.11 7.06
CA ALA A 66 4.98 -13.97 6.85
C ALA A 66 4.99 -13.53 5.37
N GLY A 67 5.08 -14.50 4.44
CA GLY A 67 5.06 -14.23 3.00
C GLY A 67 3.75 -13.67 2.49
N MET A 68 2.61 -14.17 2.96
CA MET A 68 1.29 -13.65 2.65
C MET A 68 1.18 -12.17 3.00
N GLY A 69 1.66 -11.78 4.20
CA GLY A 69 1.70 -10.38 4.63
C GLY A 69 2.60 -9.52 3.75
N LEU A 70 3.76 -10.02 3.36
CA LEU A 70 4.69 -9.31 2.46
C LEU A 70 4.12 -9.16 1.05
N CYS A 71 3.58 -10.22 0.45
CA CYS A 71 2.96 -10.19 -0.88
C CYS A 71 1.79 -9.22 -0.95
N ALA A 72 0.91 -9.22 0.06
CA ALA A 72 -0.18 -8.26 0.16
C ALA A 72 0.33 -6.83 0.40
N GLY A 73 1.40 -6.66 1.19
CA GLY A 73 2.06 -5.36 1.40
C GLY A 73 2.63 -4.76 0.11
N PHE A 74 3.29 -5.58 -0.73
CA PHE A 74 3.82 -5.10 -2.00
C PHE A 74 2.72 -4.65 -2.97
N GLU A 75 1.62 -5.41 -3.08
CA GLU A 75 0.50 -4.95 -3.90
C GLU A 75 -0.25 -3.76 -3.29
N HIS A 76 -0.33 -3.67 -1.96
CA HIS A 76 -0.83 -2.46 -1.29
C HIS A 76 -0.03 -1.23 -1.71
N ASP A 77 1.30 -1.30 -1.78
CA ASP A 77 2.15 -0.16 -2.16
C ASP A 77 1.92 0.27 -3.62
N ASP A 78 1.71 -0.69 -4.52
CA ASP A 78 1.32 -0.41 -5.91
C ASP A 78 -0.04 0.30 -5.98
N TRP A 79 -1.02 -0.14 -5.17
CA TRP A 79 -2.32 0.53 -5.07
C TRP A 79 -2.22 1.92 -4.43
N ASP A 80 -1.42 2.10 -3.38
CA ASP A 80 -1.24 3.39 -2.70
C ASP A 80 -0.59 4.42 -3.63
N ALA A 81 0.41 4.01 -4.42
CA ALA A 81 1.01 4.87 -5.43
C ALA A 81 -0.05 5.36 -6.45
N ARG A 82 -0.93 4.46 -6.91
CA ARG A 82 -2.04 4.78 -7.81
C ARG A 82 -3.09 5.67 -7.15
N LEU A 83 -3.44 5.41 -5.89
CA LEU A 83 -4.37 6.22 -5.11
C LEU A 83 -3.88 7.66 -5.00
N ASN A 84 -2.61 7.85 -4.63
CA ASN A 84 -2.01 9.17 -4.48
C ASN A 84 -1.95 9.92 -5.82
N ALA A 85 -1.60 9.24 -6.91
CA ALA A 85 -1.61 9.83 -8.25
C ALA A 85 -3.02 10.27 -8.70
N ALA A 86 -4.03 9.42 -8.47
CA ALA A 86 -5.42 9.73 -8.77
C ALA A 86 -5.94 10.90 -7.91
N TYR A 87 -5.61 10.91 -6.61
CA TYR A 87 -5.97 11.99 -5.69
C TYR A 87 -5.37 13.33 -6.12
N GLN A 88 -4.07 13.37 -6.45
CA GLN A 88 -3.41 14.59 -6.89
C GLN A 88 -4.02 15.13 -8.18
N SER A 89 -4.30 14.25 -9.14
CA SER A 89 -4.94 14.61 -10.41
C SER A 89 -6.35 15.17 -10.20
N LEU A 90 -7.17 14.49 -9.41
CA LEU A 90 -8.53 14.94 -9.11
C LEU A 90 -8.52 16.25 -8.33
N MET A 91 -7.65 16.37 -7.31
CA MET A 91 -7.49 17.60 -6.52
C MET A 91 -7.15 18.82 -7.38
N ALA A 92 -6.30 18.65 -8.41
CA ALA A 92 -5.97 19.74 -9.33
C ALA A 92 -7.20 20.19 -10.13
N VAL A 93 -8.00 19.23 -10.62
CA VAL A 93 -9.24 19.53 -11.36
C VAL A 93 -10.27 20.22 -10.46
N GLU A 94 -10.50 19.70 -9.25
CA GLU A 94 -11.47 20.29 -8.32
C GLU A 94 -11.09 21.72 -7.92
N LYS A 95 -9.79 21.99 -7.71
CA LYS A 95 -9.31 23.36 -7.42
C LYS A 95 -9.53 24.34 -8.56
N ALA A 96 -9.37 23.90 -9.81
CA ALA A 96 -9.64 24.74 -10.97
C ALA A 96 -11.13 25.06 -11.05
N GLN A 97 -11.99 24.06 -10.87
CA GLN A 97 -13.45 24.25 -10.86
C GLN A 97 -13.92 25.14 -9.70
N ASP A 98 -13.34 24.99 -8.52
CA ASP A 98 -13.64 25.86 -7.38
C ASP A 98 -13.29 27.33 -7.66
N ALA A 99 -12.19 27.59 -8.39
CA ALA A 99 -11.83 28.94 -8.80
C ALA A 99 -12.84 29.52 -9.80
N ASP A 100 -13.20 28.76 -10.83
CA ASP A 100 -14.21 29.18 -11.82
C ASP A 100 -15.57 29.47 -11.17
N MET A 101 -15.98 28.63 -10.20
CA MET A 101 -17.25 28.80 -9.49
C MET A 101 -17.23 30.00 -8.52
N ALA A 102 -16.07 30.31 -7.93
CA ALA A 102 -15.91 31.50 -7.11
C ALA A 102 -16.06 32.78 -7.94
N ASP A 103 -15.50 32.82 -9.15
CA ASP A 103 -15.64 33.94 -10.08
C ASP A 103 -17.10 34.17 -10.50
N LEU A 104 -17.91 33.10 -10.54
CA LEU A 104 -19.35 33.15 -10.80
C LEU A 104 -20.21 33.48 -9.57
N GLY A 105 -19.60 33.70 -8.40
CA GLY A 105 -20.30 34.02 -7.16
C GLY A 105 -21.14 32.85 -6.61
N SER A 106 -20.74 31.61 -6.90
CA SER A 106 -21.46 30.42 -6.44
C SER A 106 -21.43 30.27 -4.92
N SER A 107 -22.54 29.79 -4.34
CA SER A 107 -22.68 29.48 -2.92
C SER A 107 -22.57 27.98 -2.60
N VAL A 108 -22.25 27.14 -3.60
CA VAL A 108 -22.09 25.69 -3.40
C VAL A 108 -20.81 25.40 -2.59
N PRO A 109 -20.77 24.29 -1.82
CA PRO A 109 -19.55 23.87 -1.14
C PRO A 109 -18.40 23.64 -2.14
N GLN A 110 -17.20 24.07 -1.75
CA GLN A 110 -15.99 23.83 -2.54
C GLN A 110 -15.65 22.34 -2.63
N MET A 111 -15.33 21.89 -3.83
CA MET A 111 -15.13 20.49 -4.17
C MET A 111 -13.78 19.98 -3.65
N ALA A 112 -12.71 20.77 -3.76
CA ALA A 112 -11.38 20.37 -3.30
C ALA A 112 -11.30 20.14 -1.78
N PRO A 113 -11.79 21.05 -0.91
CA PRO A 113 -11.88 20.80 0.53
C PRO A 113 -12.74 19.58 0.87
N ALA A 114 -13.87 19.39 0.17
CA ALA A 114 -14.73 18.23 0.38
C ALA A 114 -14.04 16.91 0.00
N LEU A 115 -13.28 16.88 -1.11
CA LEU A 115 -12.48 15.72 -1.51
C LEU A 115 -11.40 15.39 -0.47
N GLN A 116 -10.68 16.41 0.03
CA GLN A 116 -9.67 16.23 1.06
C GLN A 116 -10.28 15.64 2.34
N GLU A 117 -11.42 16.16 2.77
CA GLU A 117 -12.11 15.67 3.97
C GLU A 117 -12.59 14.22 3.80
N MET A 118 -13.19 13.91 2.64
CA MET A 118 -13.60 12.54 2.31
C MET A 118 -12.41 11.56 2.39
N GLN A 119 -11.23 11.95 1.89
CA GLN A 119 -10.05 11.08 1.95
C GLN A 119 -9.55 10.87 3.39
N ARG A 120 -9.54 11.91 4.22
CA ARG A 120 -9.15 11.80 5.63
C ARG A 120 -10.10 10.90 6.41
N ALA A 121 -11.41 11.05 6.19
CA ALA A 121 -12.42 10.20 6.79
C ALA A 121 -12.29 8.74 6.33
N TRP A 122 -12.02 8.52 5.04
CA TRP A 122 -11.77 7.19 4.50
C TRP A 122 -10.55 6.50 5.13
N ILE A 123 -9.43 7.21 5.33
CA ILE A 123 -8.24 6.64 5.99
C ILE A 123 -8.60 6.16 7.41
N ALA A 124 -9.29 6.99 8.19
CA ALA A 124 -9.73 6.61 9.53
C ALA A 124 -10.68 5.39 9.52
N TYR A 125 -11.59 5.33 8.54
CA TYR A 125 -12.47 4.18 8.35
C TYR A 125 -11.68 2.91 7.98
N ARG A 126 -10.74 2.99 7.02
CA ARG A 126 -9.87 1.88 6.62
C ARG A 126 -9.11 1.33 7.82
N ASP A 127 -8.45 2.19 8.58
CA ASP A 127 -7.62 1.76 9.69
C ASP A 127 -8.47 1.12 10.80
N ALA A 128 -9.68 1.65 11.07
CA ALA A 128 -10.62 1.06 12.01
C ALA A 128 -11.17 -0.29 11.51
N ALA A 129 -11.56 -0.39 10.24
CA ALA A 129 -12.04 -1.61 9.63
C ALA A 129 -10.95 -2.71 9.65
N CYS A 130 -9.73 -2.39 9.25
CA CYS A 130 -8.63 -3.36 9.25
C CYS A 130 -8.16 -3.72 10.66
N THR A 131 -8.29 -2.82 11.64
CA THR A 131 -8.09 -3.18 13.06
C THR A 131 -9.14 -4.19 13.53
N TYR A 132 -10.40 -4.00 13.14
CA TYR A 132 -11.46 -4.97 13.42
C TYR A 132 -11.18 -6.31 12.75
N GLU A 133 -10.75 -6.32 11.49
CA GLU A 133 -10.36 -7.56 10.80
C GLU A 133 -9.28 -8.32 11.55
N VAL A 134 -8.21 -7.63 11.97
CA VAL A 134 -7.13 -8.23 12.78
C VAL A 134 -7.66 -8.84 14.08
N SER A 135 -8.64 -8.19 14.73
CA SER A 135 -9.20 -8.66 16.00
C SER A 135 -9.85 -10.05 15.89
N GLN A 136 -10.29 -10.44 14.70
CA GLN A 136 -10.90 -11.75 14.44
C GLN A 136 -9.88 -12.91 14.52
N TRP A 137 -8.58 -12.61 14.51
CA TRP A 137 -7.49 -13.59 14.46
C TRP A 137 -6.85 -13.91 15.82
N GLY A 138 -7.34 -13.32 16.92
CA GLY A 138 -6.95 -13.69 18.28
C GLY A 138 -5.46 -13.53 18.61
N GLY A 139 -4.72 -12.70 17.87
CA GLY A 139 -3.28 -12.46 18.06
C GLY A 139 -2.37 -13.56 17.53
N GLY A 140 -2.90 -14.50 16.72
CA GLY A 140 -2.09 -15.51 16.03
C GLY A 140 -1.27 -14.95 14.87
N THR A 141 -0.44 -15.79 14.26
CA THR A 141 0.43 -15.38 13.13
C THR A 141 -0.35 -14.96 11.87
N GLY A 142 -1.65 -15.29 11.79
CA GLY A 142 -2.56 -14.81 10.73
C GLY A 142 -2.96 -13.33 10.85
N SER A 143 -2.75 -12.69 12.00
CA SER A 143 -3.07 -11.26 12.20
C SER A 143 -2.30 -10.34 11.25
N GLY A 144 -1.05 -10.67 10.91
CA GLY A 144 -0.24 -9.89 9.97
C GLY A 144 -0.85 -9.87 8.56
N PRO A 145 -1.05 -11.03 7.93
CA PRO A 145 -1.78 -11.14 6.66
C PRO A 145 -3.17 -10.49 6.68
N ALA A 146 -3.93 -10.67 7.76
CA ALA A 146 -5.28 -10.12 7.87
C ALA A 146 -5.29 -8.58 7.72
N TRP A 147 -4.36 -7.90 8.40
CA TRP A 147 -4.16 -6.47 8.22
C TRP A 147 -3.80 -6.14 6.78
N ALA A 148 -2.76 -6.79 6.25
CA ALA A 148 -2.19 -6.48 4.93
C ALA A 148 -3.20 -6.67 3.79
N PHE A 149 -3.98 -7.75 3.81
CA PHE A 149 -5.05 -7.98 2.82
C PHE A 149 -6.16 -6.95 2.94
N CYS A 150 -6.58 -6.61 4.16
CA CYS A 150 -7.63 -5.60 4.36
C CYS A 150 -7.19 -4.24 3.82
N THR A 151 -5.98 -3.78 4.19
CA THR A 151 -5.50 -2.48 3.74
C THR A 151 -5.28 -2.46 2.23
N MET A 152 -4.72 -3.53 1.64
CA MET A 152 -4.59 -3.68 0.19
C MET A 152 -5.95 -3.59 -0.50
N GLN A 153 -6.94 -4.35 -0.04
CA GLN A 153 -8.28 -4.39 -0.63
C GLN A 153 -8.93 -3.01 -0.63
N MET A 154 -8.98 -2.36 0.54
CA MET A 154 -9.64 -1.07 0.68
C MET A 154 -8.92 0.04 -0.07
N THR A 155 -7.59 0.00 -0.14
CA THR A 155 -6.78 0.97 -0.90
C THR A 155 -6.99 0.81 -2.40
N GLY A 156 -7.06 -0.43 -2.90
CA GLY A 156 -7.42 -0.70 -4.29
C GLY A 156 -8.82 -0.20 -4.64
N GLU A 157 -9.81 -0.47 -3.79
CA GLU A 157 -11.19 0.01 -4.00
C GLU A 157 -11.27 1.54 -4.00
N GLN A 158 -10.60 2.21 -3.06
CA GLN A 158 -10.59 3.67 -3.01
C GLN A 158 -9.89 4.30 -4.21
N THR A 159 -8.83 3.66 -4.71
CA THR A 159 -8.17 4.06 -5.96
C THR A 159 -9.19 4.08 -7.11
N LEU A 160 -10.00 3.03 -7.23
CA LEU A 160 -11.03 2.94 -8.28
C LEU A 160 -12.12 4.00 -8.12
N VAL A 161 -12.53 4.33 -6.89
CA VAL A 161 -13.46 5.45 -6.62
C VAL A 161 -12.89 6.78 -7.13
N LEU A 162 -11.62 7.07 -6.84
CA LEU A 162 -10.98 8.30 -7.28
C LEU A 162 -10.82 8.36 -8.80
N LEU A 163 -10.44 7.25 -9.43
CA LEU A 163 -10.30 7.16 -10.88
C LEU A 163 -11.63 7.34 -11.60
N ALA A 164 -12.72 6.78 -11.07
CA ALA A 164 -14.06 6.98 -11.63
C ALA A 164 -14.46 8.46 -11.58
N ARG A 165 -14.28 9.12 -10.43
CA ARG A 165 -14.54 10.57 -10.28
C ARG A 165 -13.70 11.41 -11.24
N LEU A 166 -12.42 11.06 -11.40
CA LEU A 166 -11.54 11.76 -12.34
C LEU A 166 -12.01 11.58 -13.79
N ALA A 167 -12.46 10.39 -14.17
CA ALA A 167 -13.01 10.14 -15.49
C ALA A 167 -14.28 10.97 -15.76
N ASP A 168 -15.17 11.11 -14.76
CA ASP A 168 -16.38 11.93 -14.86
C ASP A 168 -16.08 13.41 -15.11
N LYS A 169 -14.90 13.91 -14.72
CA LYS A 169 -14.48 15.31 -14.97
C LYS A 169 -13.97 15.55 -16.39
N GLY A 170 -13.55 14.50 -17.09
CA GLY A 170 -13.03 14.57 -18.45
C GLY A 170 -14.08 14.37 -19.54
N GLN A 171 -15.33 14.05 -19.14
CA GLN A 171 -16.50 14.03 -20.01
C GLN A 171 -17.12 15.42 -20.10
#